data_AF-A0A3D3Q9I8-F1
#
_entry.id   AF-A0A3D3Q9I8-F1
#
_cell.length_a   1.000
_cell.length_b   1.000
_cell.length_c   1.000
_cell.angle_alpha   90.00
_cell.angle_beta   90.00
_cell.angle_gamma   90.00
#
_symmetry.space_group_name_H-M   'P 1'
#
loop_
_entity.id
_entity.type
_entity.pdbx_description
1 polymer ?
#
loop_
_entity_poly.entity_id
_entity_poly.type
_entity_poly.pdbx_seq_one_letter_code
_entity_poly.pdbx_strand_id
1 'polypeptide(L)' 'MRVWPGKPYPQGATWDGEGVNFSIFSEHASGVELCLFEPDGDVDGDGKGA' A
#
# COMPACT_ATOMS: atom_id res chain seq x y z
N MET A 1 -12.54 2.73 -8.37
CA MET A 1 -11.08 2.54 -8.42
C MET A 1 -10.75 1.67 -9.62
N ARG A 2 -9.86 2.10 -10.52
CA ARG A 2 -9.41 1.29 -11.65
C ARG A 2 -8.05 0.72 -11.28
N VAL A 3 -7.92 -0.60 -11.30
CA VAL A 3 -6.65 -1.28 -11.06
C VAL A 3 -5.95 -1.48 -12.40
N TRP A 4 -4.66 -1.18 -12.46
CA TRP A 4 -3.80 -1.42 -13.62
C TRP A 4 -2.85 -2.59 -13.35
N PRO A 5 -2.35 -3.28 -14.39
CA PRO A 5 -1.42 -4.40 -14.23
C PRO A 5 -0.09 -4.04 -13.55
N GLY A 6 0.31 -2.76 -13.54
CA GLY A 6 1.58 -2.31 -12.98
C GLY A 6 2.81 -2.79 -13.76
N LYS A 7 3.97 -2.80 -13.09
CA LYS A 7 5.28 -3.23 -13.58
C LYS A 7 5.98 -4.06 -12.51
N PRO A 8 6.69 -5.14 -12.89
CA PRO A 8 7.42 -5.98 -11.95
C PRO A 8 8.65 -5.30 -11.30
N TYR A 9 9.10 -4.15 -11.82
CA TYR A 9 10.24 -3.40 -11.31
C TYR A 9 9.98 -1.88 -11.38
N PRO A 10 10.48 -1.07 -10.44
CA PRO A 10 11.23 -1.45 -9.23
C PRO A 10 10.38 -2.20 -8.20
N GLN A 11 11.03 -2.97 -7.34
CA GLN A 11 10.38 -3.62 -6.20
C GLN A 11 9.98 -2.56 -5.16
N GLY A 12 8.86 -2.79 -4.48
CA GLY A 12 8.28 -1.89 -3.50
C GLY A 12 7.10 -1.11 -4.04
N ALA A 13 6.78 -0.01 -3.37
CA ALA A 13 5.76 0.95 -3.78
C ALA A 13 6.43 2.17 -4.41
N THR A 14 6.07 2.52 -5.65
CA THR A 14 6.67 3.66 -6.36
C THR A 14 5.60 4.50 -7.01
N TRP A 15 5.62 5.81 -6.75
CA TRP A 15 4.76 6.78 -7.43
C TRP A 15 5.22 6.98 -8.88
N ASP A 16 4.31 6.81 -9.84
CA ASP A 16 4.62 6.91 -11.27
C ASP A 16 4.11 8.21 -11.94
N GLY A 17 3.47 9.09 -11.16
CA GLY A 17 2.86 10.34 -11.65
C GLY A 17 1.34 10.28 -11.76
N GLU A 18 0.75 9.09 -11.90
CA GLU A 18 -0.70 8.89 -12.02
C GLU A 18 -1.25 7.97 -10.91
N GLY A 19 -0.39 7.18 -10.28
CA GLY A 19 -0.72 6.25 -9.21
C GLY A 19 0.53 5.67 -8.53
N VAL A 20 0.31 4.63 -7.73
CA VAL A 20 1.38 3.87 -7.06
C VAL A 20 1.49 2.50 -7.70
N ASN A 21 2.67 2.18 -8.23
CA ASN A 21 3.04 0.84 -8.67
C ASN A 21 3.53 0.02 -7.47
N PHE A 22 2.90 -1.13 -7.20
CA PHE A 22 3.34 -2.09 -6.18
C PHE A 22 3.96 -3.32 -6.84
N SER A 23 5.20 -3.65 -6.48
CA SER A 23 5.87 -4.89 -6.88
C SER A 23 6.46 -5.60 -5.66
N ILE A 24 6.10 -6.86 -5.46
CA ILE A 24 6.58 -7.71 -4.38
C ILE A 24 7.12 -9.01 -4.98
N PHE A 25 8.24 -9.47 -4.46
CA PHE A 25 8.73 -10.81 -4.73
C PHE A 25 8.19 -11.76 -3.66
N SER A 26 7.74 -12.93 -4.08
CA SER A 26 7.52 -14.06 -3.18
C SER A 26 7.93 -15.34 -3.86
N GLU A 27 8.79 -16.11 -3.19
CA GLU A 27 9.24 -17.42 -3.68
C GLU A 27 8.17 -18.51 -3.48
N HIS A 28 7.29 -18.34 -2.48
CA HIS A 28 6.42 -19.41 -1.99
C HIS A 28 4.95 -19.01 -1.81
N ALA A 29 4.56 -17.76 -2.06
CA ALA A 29 3.16 -17.34 -1.88
C ALA A 29 2.24 -18.02 -2.89
N SER A 30 1.11 -18.53 -2.39
CA SER A 30 -0.01 -19.00 -3.22
C SER A 30 -0.92 -17.84 -3.65
N GLY A 31 -0.79 -16.67 -3.03
CA GLY A 31 -1.58 -15.47 -3.31
C GLY A 31 -1.06 -14.28 -2.50
N VAL A 32 -1.37 -13.07 -2.98
CA VAL A 32 -0.99 -11.80 -2.35
C VAL A 32 -2.16 -10.83 -2.46
N GLU A 33 -2.43 -10.10 -1.38
CA GLU A 33 -3.47 -9.07 -1.33
C GLU A 33 -2.84 -7.73 -0.94
N LEU A 34 -3.31 -6.65 -1.57
CA LEU A 34 -2.93 -5.27 -1.23
C LEU A 34 -3.99 -4.68 -0.30
N CYS A 35 -3.63 -4.50 0.96
CA CYS A 35 -4.48 -3.84 1.96
C CYS A 35 -4.15 -2.34 2.02
N LEU A 36 -5.14 -1.50 1.81
CA LEU A 36 -5.03 -0.04 1.93
C LEU A 36 -5.79 0.39 3.18
N PHE A 37 -5.16 1.24 3.97
CA PHE A 37 -5.74 1.79 5.20
C PHE A 37 -5.78 3.31 5.07
N GLU A 38 -6.85 3.91 5.58
CA GLU A 38 -6.83 5.33 5.87
C GLU A 38 -5.88 5.56 7.06
N PRO A 39 -5.26 6.74 7.18
CA PRO A 39 -4.60 7.12 8.42
C PRO A 39 -5.61 6.91 9.56
N ASP A 40 -5.17 6.37 10.71
CA ASP A 40 -5.96 6.47 11.93
C ASP A 40 -6.27 7.96 12.09
N GLY A 41 -7.55 8.32 11.92
CA GLY A 41 -7.98 9.70 12.01
C GLY A 41 -7.43 10.25 13.32
N ASP A 42 -6.86 11.45 13.25
CA ASP A 42 -6.45 12.21 14.43
C ASP A 42 -7.51 11.98 15.51
N VAL A 43 -7.08 11.39 16.63
CA VAL A 43 -7.91 11.21 17.81
C VAL A 43 -8.30 12.61 18.28
N ASP A 44 -9.36 13.14 17.71
CA ASP A 44 -9.91 14.43 18.07
C ASP A 44 -10.40 14.34 19.52
N GLY A 45 -9.61 14.93 20.42
CA GLY A 45 -10.03 15.32 21.76
C GLY A 45 -9.72 14.31 22.86
N ASP A 46 -8.88 14.76 23.79
CA ASP A 46 -8.70 14.23 25.14
C ASP A 46 -7.88 12.93 25.32
N GLY A 47 -6.57 13.13 25.35
CA GLY A 47 -5.80 12.73 26.54
C GLY A 47 -5.09 11.37 26.53
N LYS A 48 -3.76 11.45 26.36
CA LYS A 48 -2.73 10.53 26.86
C LYS A 48 -2.75 9.09 26.30
N GLY A 49 -1.91 8.86 25.29
CA GLY A 49 -1.37 7.54 24.96
C GLY A 49 0.14 7.51 25.17
N ALA A 50 0.56 6.77 26.21
CA ALA A 50 1.90 6.30 26.61
C ALA A 50 3.13 7.20 26.39
#